data_AF-A0AAV5GPC7-F1
#
_entry.id   AF-A0AAV5GPC7-F1
#
_cell.length_a   1.000
_cell.length_b   1.000
_cell.length_c   1.000
_cell.angle_alpha   90.00
_cell.angle_beta   90.00
_cell.angle_gamma   90.00
#
_symmetry.space_group_name_H-M   'P 1'
#
loop_
_entity.id
_entity.type
_entity.pdbx_description
1 polymer ?
#
loop_
_entity_poly.entity_id
_entity_poly.type
_entity_poly.pdbx_seq_one_letter_code
_entity_poly.pdbx_strand_id
1 'polypeptide(L)'
;MLAHKTLAERAEDSATPIPRDVRLFFPCVGERGAEIWTTSALLSTTSPYLEDLLSSDFADSVSLSAKKRPRPSAVKEEEEANIAPAEKDFEDSDDETDEIYTTRRPRTLFDVDRTLDLTYRQITIRSAAFTTYLAVIRWLETGYIRFVPLRSTCKPLDPTAKRTRNEQVESLMGEPNETWVPVSPKSVYRLAHLLDLPQLESLALIYIKHNLTPECAAHELFDNASVLYDAWRQVVIDYVVGKWDEVSQTSSWTGTMDRIERDEVRGAGGILIKLFKAREEAAKTVLTAV
;
A
#
# COMPACT_ATOMS: atom_id res chain seq x y z
N MET A 1 22.30 15.81 -24.90
CA MET A 1 22.53 14.46 -24.37
C MET A 1 22.13 14.48 -22.90
N LEU A 2 20.89 14.09 -22.57
CA LEU A 2 20.51 13.90 -21.17
C LEU A 2 21.21 12.63 -20.66
N ALA A 3 22.05 12.77 -19.65
CA ALA A 3 22.68 11.63 -18.99
C ALA A 3 21.59 10.76 -18.35
N HIS A 4 21.46 9.52 -18.83
CA HIS A 4 20.61 8.52 -18.19
C HIS A 4 21.24 8.12 -16.86
N LYS A 5 20.77 8.73 -15.76
CA LYS A 5 21.02 8.20 -14.41
C LYS A 5 20.48 6.77 -14.31
N THR A 6 21.24 5.90 -13.67
CA THR A 6 20.82 4.52 -13.35
C THR A 6 19.64 4.53 -12.36
N LEU A 7 18.86 3.45 -12.32
CA LEU A 7 17.71 3.28 -11.40
C LEU A 7 18.09 3.42 -9.92
N ALA A 8 19.34 3.09 -9.57
CA ALA A 8 19.88 3.25 -8.21
C ALA A 8 20.13 4.73 -7.87
N GLU A 9 20.74 5.50 -8.78
CA GLU A 9 21.04 6.93 -8.60
C GLU A 9 19.79 7.81 -8.52
N ARG A 10 18.66 7.38 -9.09
CA ARG A 10 17.38 8.10 -8.95
C ARG A 10 16.76 7.95 -7.58
N ALA A 11 17.14 6.91 -6.83
CA ALA A 11 16.44 6.55 -5.61
C ALA A 11 17.24 6.54 -4.30
N GLU A 12 18.57 6.67 -4.33
CA GLU A 12 19.31 7.27 -3.19
C GLU A 12 18.81 8.69 -2.84
N ASP A 13 18.12 9.32 -3.78
CA ASP A 13 17.81 10.74 -3.79
C ASP A 13 16.59 11.09 -2.88
N SER A 14 15.65 10.18 -2.54
CA SER A 14 14.42 10.56 -1.77
C SER A 14 14.60 10.85 -0.26
N ALA A 15 15.83 10.81 0.25
CA ALA A 15 16.15 11.13 1.63
C ALA A 15 16.47 12.62 1.84
N THR A 16 16.63 13.39 0.76
CA THR A 16 17.00 14.81 0.83
C THR A 16 15.87 15.70 0.31
N PRO A 17 15.57 16.81 1.00
CA PRO A 17 14.53 17.76 0.61
C PRO A 17 14.94 18.67 -0.54
N ILE A 18 16.18 18.61 -1.04
CA ILE A 18 16.59 19.41 -2.20
C ILE A 18 16.92 18.44 -3.33
N PRO A 19 16.26 18.53 -4.51
CA PRO A 19 15.39 19.61 -5.01
C PRO A 19 13.87 19.39 -4.81
N ARG A 20 13.44 18.83 -3.67
CA ARG A 20 12.08 18.32 -3.44
C ARG A 20 11.20 19.28 -2.65
N ASP A 21 10.06 19.65 -3.19
CA ASP A 21 9.16 20.65 -2.62
C ASP A 21 7.92 20.06 -1.94
N VAL A 22 7.80 18.73 -1.84
CA VAL A 22 6.70 18.05 -1.14
C VAL A 22 7.22 17.03 -0.13
N ARG A 23 6.68 17.07 1.09
CA ARG A 23 6.92 16.13 2.18
C ARG A 23 5.65 15.35 2.49
N LEU A 24 5.70 14.03 2.30
CA LEU A 24 4.67 13.11 2.79
C LEU A 24 5.09 12.61 4.16
N PHE A 25 4.35 12.96 5.22
CA PHE A 25 4.69 12.65 6.60
C PHE A 25 3.77 11.57 7.19
N PHE A 26 4.36 10.57 7.83
CA PHE A 26 3.70 9.38 8.37
C PHE A 26 3.89 9.35 9.90
N PRO A 27 2.95 9.90 10.69
CA PRO A 27 3.11 10.01 12.14
C PRO A 27 3.06 8.66 12.87
N CYS A 28 2.44 7.64 12.26
CA CYS A 28 2.21 6.33 12.88
C CYS A 28 3.38 5.34 12.73
N VAL A 29 4.55 5.80 12.26
CA VAL A 29 5.70 4.93 11.93
C VAL A 29 6.87 5.20 12.87
N GLY A 30 7.15 4.25 13.77
CA GLY A 30 8.17 4.42 14.81
C GLY A 30 7.82 5.53 15.80
N GLU A 31 8.76 5.89 16.68
CA GLU A 31 8.52 6.88 17.75
C GLU A 31 8.42 8.32 17.23
N ARG A 32 9.11 8.64 16.13
CA ARG A 32 9.19 10.01 15.58
C ARG A 32 8.40 10.21 14.30
N GLY A 33 7.80 9.16 13.74
CA GLY A 33 7.24 9.18 12.40
C GLY A 33 8.28 8.91 11.31
N ALA A 34 7.80 8.81 10.07
CA ALA A 34 8.61 8.66 8.87
C ALA A 34 8.23 9.71 7.81
N GLU A 35 9.10 9.91 6.83
CA GLU A 35 8.86 10.89 5.77
C GLU A 35 9.37 10.41 4.41
N ILE A 36 8.67 10.87 3.37
CA ILE A 36 9.05 10.71 1.97
C ILE A 36 9.09 12.10 1.35
N TRP A 37 10.25 12.47 0.82
CA TRP A 37 10.38 13.67 0.02
C TRP A 37 10.11 13.35 -1.45
N THR A 38 9.34 14.20 -2.13
CA THR A 38 9.05 14.11 -3.57
C THR A 38 8.82 15.51 -4.17
N THR A 39 8.45 15.59 -5.45
CA THR A 39 8.19 16.86 -6.14
C THR A 39 6.71 17.02 -6.49
N SER A 40 6.21 18.25 -6.38
CA SER A 40 4.87 18.65 -6.82
C SER A 40 4.69 18.35 -8.31
N ALA A 41 5.74 18.56 -9.11
CA ALA A 41 5.75 18.26 -10.54
C ALA A 41 5.51 16.77 -10.84
N LEU A 42 6.14 15.85 -10.09
CA LEU A 42 5.92 14.41 -10.27
C LEU A 42 4.48 14.03 -9.92
N LEU A 43 4.00 14.47 -8.76
CA LEU A 43 2.67 14.13 -8.26
C LEU A 43 1.57 14.66 -9.19
N SER A 44 1.65 15.94 -9.58
CA SER A 44 0.63 16.58 -10.42
C SER A 44 0.60 16.01 -11.84
N THR A 45 1.77 15.65 -12.39
CA THR A 45 1.82 15.05 -13.74
C THR A 45 1.22 13.64 -13.78
N THR A 46 1.24 12.93 -12.64
CA THR A 46 0.89 11.49 -12.63
C THR A 46 -0.54 11.20 -12.21
N SER A 47 -1.17 12.09 -11.45
CA SER A 47 -2.56 11.90 -10.99
C SER A 47 -3.28 13.24 -10.84
N PRO A 48 -4.47 13.39 -11.48
CA PRO A 48 -5.34 14.54 -11.26
C PRO A 48 -5.74 14.71 -9.79
N TYR A 49 -5.99 13.60 -9.09
CA TYR A 49 -6.28 13.63 -7.66
C TYR A 49 -5.14 14.26 -6.85
N LEU A 50 -3.89 13.90 -7.16
CA LEU A 50 -2.72 14.46 -6.48
C LEU A 50 -2.48 15.93 -6.85
N GLU A 51 -2.76 16.33 -8.09
CA GLU A 51 -2.74 17.74 -8.51
C GLU A 51 -3.76 18.56 -7.69
N ASP A 52 -5.00 18.09 -7.62
CA ASP A 52 -6.07 18.72 -6.85
C ASP A 52 -5.70 18.78 -5.36
N LEU A 53 -5.20 17.68 -4.78
CA LEU A 53 -4.75 17.62 -3.40
C LEU A 53 -3.66 18.66 -3.09
N LEU A 54 -2.69 18.84 -3.99
CA LEU A 54 -1.61 19.82 -3.82
C LEU A 54 -2.09 21.28 -4.00
N SER A 55 -3.14 21.49 -4.80
CA SER A 55 -3.74 22.80 -5.02
C SER A 55 -4.67 23.23 -3.89
N SER A 56 -5.18 22.27 -3.12
CA SER A 56 -6.12 22.48 -2.03
C SER A 56 -5.47 22.86 -0.69
N ASP A 57 -6.29 23.30 0.27
CA ASP A 57 -5.88 23.60 1.65
C ASP A 57 -5.47 22.35 2.46
N PHE A 58 -5.55 21.15 1.89
CA PHE A 58 -5.10 19.91 2.54
C PHE A 58 -3.56 19.76 2.56
N ALA A 59 -2.86 20.51 1.71
CA ALA A 59 -1.40 20.54 1.68
C ALA A 59 -0.88 21.78 2.40
N ASP A 60 -0.44 21.61 3.65
CA ASP A 60 0.08 22.69 4.48
C ASP A 60 1.35 23.27 3.84
N SER A 61 1.32 24.56 3.50
CA SER A 61 2.52 25.26 3.04
C SER A 61 3.43 25.56 4.23
N VAL A 62 4.59 24.91 4.27
CA VAL A 62 5.61 25.15 5.29
C VAL A 62 6.74 25.98 4.69
N SER A 63 7.00 27.14 5.29
CA SER A 63 8.14 27.99 4.94
C SER A 63 9.02 28.21 6.16
N LEU A 64 10.27 27.75 6.09
CA LEU A 64 11.29 27.99 7.10
C LEU A 64 12.23 29.06 6.55
N SER A 65 12.32 30.20 7.24
CA SER A 65 13.24 31.28 6.85
C SER A 65 14.29 31.50 7.93
N ALA A 66 15.54 31.70 7.51
CA ALA A 66 16.70 31.90 8.37
C ALA A 66 16.69 33.18 9.23
N LYS A 67 15.62 33.99 9.21
CA LYS A 67 15.59 35.35 9.77
C LYS A 67 14.51 35.55 10.83
N LYS A 68 14.65 34.88 11.97
CA LYS A 68 14.23 35.45 13.27
C LYS A 68 15.32 35.19 14.31
N ARG A 69 16.12 36.22 14.59
CA ARG A 69 16.88 36.30 15.86
C ARG A 69 15.89 36.11 17.02
N PRO A 70 16.24 35.37 18.09
CA PRO A 70 15.39 35.32 19.27
C PRO A 70 15.32 36.72 19.90
N ARG A 71 14.12 37.25 20.08
CA ARG A 71 13.88 38.31 21.09
C ARG A 71 13.81 37.61 22.45
N PRO A 72 14.51 38.09 23.49
CA PRO A 72 14.35 37.52 24.82
C PRO A 72 13.01 38.04 25.37
N SER A 73 11.95 37.25 25.20
CA SER A 73 10.68 37.50 25.87
C SER A 73 9.99 36.19 26.16
N ALA A 74 10.04 35.84 27.45
CA ALA A 74 9.29 34.80 28.16
C ALA A 74 9.33 33.40 27.55
N VAL A 75 9.88 32.47 28.34
CA VAL A 75 9.65 31.03 28.24
C VAL A 75 8.16 30.81 28.00
N LYS A 76 7.77 30.58 26.75
CA LYS A 76 6.63 29.73 26.43
C LYS A 76 7.25 28.36 26.32
N GLU A 77 6.92 27.55 27.31
CA GLU A 77 7.17 26.13 27.35
C GLU A 77 7.01 25.56 25.94
N GLU A 78 8.02 24.82 25.53
CA GLU A 78 7.99 23.96 24.37
C GLU A 78 6.72 23.13 24.49
N GLU A 79 5.74 23.39 23.61
CA GLU A 79 4.77 22.37 23.26
C GLU A 79 5.58 21.29 22.53
N GLU A 80 6.24 20.43 23.31
CA GLU A 80 6.27 19.01 23.00
C GLU A 80 4.82 18.68 22.63
N ALA A 81 4.55 18.65 21.33
CA ALA A 81 3.31 18.10 20.84
C ALA A 81 3.22 16.73 21.51
N ASN A 82 2.32 16.64 22.47
CA ASN A 82 2.00 15.42 23.15
C ASN A 82 1.33 14.56 22.06
N ILE A 83 2.15 13.90 21.23
CA ILE A 83 1.67 13.05 20.15
C ILE A 83 1.08 11.85 20.87
N ALA A 84 -0.20 11.97 21.24
CA ALA A 84 -1.02 10.81 21.53
C ALA A 84 -0.73 9.78 20.42
N PRO A 85 -0.51 8.49 20.75
CA PRO A 85 -0.21 7.49 19.76
C PRO A 85 -1.25 7.60 18.65
N ALA A 86 -0.81 8.01 17.47
CA ALA A 86 -1.69 8.27 16.36
C ALA A 86 -2.33 6.93 15.98
N GLU A 87 -3.64 6.80 16.25
CA GLU A 87 -4.38 5.60 15.92
C GLU A 87 -4.29 5.35 14.41
N LYS A 88 -4.03 4.10 14.03
CA LYS A 88 -4.01 3.71 12.61
C LYS A 88 -5.47 3.55 12.16
N ASP A 89 -5.95 4.50 11.37
CA ASP A 89 -7.32 4.52 10.84
C ASP A 89 -7.54 3.57 9.63
N PHE A 90 -6.62 2.64 9.37
CA PHE A 90 -6.72 1.74 8.22
C PHE A 90 -6.50 0.28 8.59
N GLU A 91 -7.28 -0.59 7.95
CA GLU A 91 -7.15 -2.04 8.11
C GLU A 91 -5.97 -2.57 7.30
N ASP A 92 -5.09 -3.30 7.97
CA ASP A 92 -3.93 -3.97 7.39
C ASP A 92 -4.31 -5.39 6.99
N SER A 93 -4.81 -5.55 5.76
CA SER A 93 -5.29 -6.85 5.25
C SER A 93 -4.15 -7.87 5.03
N ASP A 94 -2.89 -7.42 4.92
CA ASP A 94 -1.79 -8.25 4.42
C ASP A 94 -0.50 -8.16 5.25
N ASP A 95 -0.51 -7.60 6.46
CA ASP A 95 0.67 -7.30 7.28
C ASP A 95 1.67 -6.40 6.50
N GLU A 96 1.64 -5.10 6.77
CA GLU A 96 2.46 -4.09 6.06
C GLU A 96 3.96 -4.27 6.31
N THR A 97 4.78 -3.81 5.36
CA THR A 97 6.24 -4.02 5.37
C THR A 97 7.00 -3.00 6.24
N ASP A 98 6.29 -2.09 6.91
CA ASP A 98 6.87 -0.94 7.63
C ASP A 98 7.86 -1.36 8.71
N GLU A 99 7.50 -2.29 9.58
CA GLU A 99 8.35 -2.71 10.72
C GLU A 99 9.68 -3.35 10.24
N ILE A 100 9.59 -4.25 9.26
CA ILE A 100 10.75 -4.90 8.65
C ILE A 100 11.64 -3.86 7.96
N TYR A 101 11.02 -2.94 7.22
CA TYR A 101 11.74 -1.88 6.52
C TYR A 101 12.45 -0.93 7.48
N THR A 102 11.76 -0.41 8.50
CA THR A 102 12.35 0.52 9.47
C THR A 102 13.45 -0.12 10.30
N THR A 103 13.33 -1.41 10.61
CA THR A 103 14.36 -2.16 11.34
C THR A 103 15.62 -2.34 10.49
N ARG A 104 15.48 -2.72 9.22
CA ARG A 104 16.64 -2.87 8.31
C ARG A 104 17.23 -1.53 7.86
N ARG A 105 16.41 -0.49 7.76
CA ARG A 105 16.77 0.83 7.24
C ARG A 105 16.27 1.92 8.20
N PRO A 106 16.93 2.09 9.36
CA PRO A 106 16.55 3.13 10.30
C PRO A 106 16.74 4.49 9.63
N ARG A 107 15.65 5.22 9.44
CA ARG A 107 15.68 6.59 8.92
C ARG A 107 15.59 7.58 10.06
N THR A 108 16.41 8.61 9.97
CA THR A 108 16.22 9.83 10.76
C THR A 108 15.39 10.79 9.93
N LEU A 109 14.41 11.44 10.57
CA LEU A 109 13.73 12.56 9.94
C LEU A 109 14.77 13.62 9.57
N PHE A 110 14.56 14.25 8.43
CA PHE A 110 15.39 15.35 8.02
C PHE A 110 15.29 16.49 9.04
N ASP A 111 16.45 16.97 9.48
CA ASP A 111 16.56 18.07 10.42
C ASP A 111 16.28 19.39 9.69
N VAL A 112 15.00 19.74 9.63
CA VAL A 112 14.50 20.94 8.95
C VAL A 112 15.10 22.23 9.55
N ASP A 113 15.46 22.22 10.83
CA ASP A 113 16.02 23.37 11.55
C ASP A 113 17.48 23.67 11.14
N ARG A 114 18.21 22.69 10.62
CA ARG A 114 19.60 22.87 10.16
C ARG A 114 19.74 23.45 8.76
N THR A 115 18.66 23.54 7.99
CA THR A 115 18.71 24.02 6.60
C THR A 115 18.03 25.37 6.48
N LEU A 116 18.87 26.36 6.18
CA LEU A 116 18.46 27.74 5.98
C LEU A 116 17.72 27.83 4.63
N ASP A 117 16.47 28.30 4.68
CA ASP A 117 15.59 28.62 3.54
C ASP A 117 15.03 27.42 2.75
N LEU A 118 14.19 26.60 3.40
CA LEU A 118 13.39 25.54 2.77
C LEU A 118 11.91 25.93 2.75
N THR A 119 11.30 25.90 1.55
CA THR A 119 9.84 26.03 1.38
C THR A 119 9.32 24.74 0.74
N TYR A 120 8.34 24.11 1.38
CA TYR A 120 7.77 22.85 0.91
C TYR A 120 6.29 22.74 1.31
N ARG A 121 5.57 21.83 0.66
CA ARG A 121 4.21 21.44 1.02
C ARG A 121 4.25 20.15 1.84
N GLN A 122 3.55 20.12 2.97
CA GLN A 122 3.43 18.92 3.79
C GLN A 122 2.05 18.29 3.62
N ILE A 123 2.03 16.97 3.42
CA ILE A 123 0.81 16.16 3.44
C ILE A 123 0.99 15.09 4.52
N THR A 124 0.09 15.06 5.50
CA THR A 124 0.14 14.07 6.57
C THR A 124 -0.71 12.86 6.20
N ILE A 125 -0.09 11.68 6.16
CA ILE A 125 -0.70 10.42 5.74
C ILE A 125 -0.96 9.54 6.97
N ARG A 126 -2.24 9.22 7.23
CA ARG A 126 -2.66 8.36 8.36
C ARG A 126 -3.32 7.06 7.90
N SER A 127 -3.79 7.00 6.66
CA SER A 127 -4.66 5.94 6.14
C SER A 127 -3.94 4.93 5.23
N ALA A 128 -2.60 4.91 5.24
CA ALA A 128 -1.82 3.88 4.56
C ALA A 128 -0.41 3.74 5.17
N ALA A 129 0.22 2.61 4.88
CA ALA A 129 1.58 2.32 5.29
C ALA A 129 2.63 3.16 4.54
N PHE A 130 3.73 3.44 5.25
CA PHE A 130 4.85 4.19 4.70
C PHE A 130 5.53 3.44 3.55
N THR A 131 5.76 2.14 3.69
CA THR A 131 6.40 1.31 2.66
C THR A 131 5.55 1.19 1.41
N THR A 132 4.23 1.08 1.56
CA THR A 132 3.28 1.09 0.44
C THR A 132 3.36 2.41 -0.32
N TYR A 133 3.28 3.57 0.36
CA TYR A 133 3.47 4.87 -0.29
C TYR A 133 4.85 5.01 -0.93
N LEU A 134 5.92 4.58 -0.24
CA LEU A 134 7.27 4.64 -0.77
C LEU A 134 7.38 3.83 -2.07
N ALA A 135 6.86 2.60 -2.11
CA ALA A 135 6.84 1.78 -3.32
C ALA A 135 6.05 2.44 -4.45
N VAL A 136 4.90 3.07 -4.15
CA VAL A 136 4.12 3.80 -5.16
C VAL A 136 4.91 4.99 -5.69
N ILE A 137 5.50 5.83 -4.84
CA ILE A 137 6.33 6.95 -5.30
C ILE A 137 7.51 6.47 -6.15
N ARG A 138 8.17 5.37 -5.77
CA ARG A 138 9.23 4.76 -6.61
C ARG A 138 8.70 4.25 -7.94
N TRP A 139 7.51 3.69 -7.96
CA TRP A 139 6.87 3.29 -9.20
C TRP A 139 6.56 4.50 -10.10
N LEU A 140 6.12 5.65 -9.56
CA LEU A 140 5.96 6.87 -10.36
C LEU A 140 7.29 7.36 -10.97
N GLU A 141 8.40 7.24 -10.22
CA GLU A 141 9.73 7.66 -10.67
C GLU A 141 10.38 6.70 -11.69
N THR A 142 10.07 5.41 -11.61
CA THR A 142 10.84 4.35 -12.28
C THR A 142 10.02 3.42 -13.17
N GLY A 143 8.70 3.39 -12.99
CA GLY A 143 7.80 2.40 -13.57
C GLY A 143 7.91 1.01 -12.94
N TYR A 144 8.73 0.81 -11.91
CA TYR A 144 8.99 -0.50 -11.30
C TYR A 144 8.32 -0.64 -9.94
N ILE A 145 7.59 -1.75 -9.75
CA ILE A 145 7.00 -2.15 -8.47
C ILE A 145 7.21 -3.65 -8.25
N ARG A 146 7.42 -4.04 -6.99
CA ARG A 146 7.62 -5.44 -6.62
C ARG A 146 6.59 -5.87 -5.58
N PHE A 147 5.80 -6.87 -5.93
CA PHE A 147 4.81 -7.44 -5.04
C PHE A 147 5.34 -8.62 -4.25
N VAL A 148 4.85 -8.76 -3.01
CA VAL A 148 5.06 -9.91 -2.14
C VAL A 148 3.82 -10.81 -2.21
N PRO A 149 3.97 -12.15 -2.22
CA PRO A 149 2.86 -13.09 -2.27
C PRO A 149 1.82 -12.85 -1.17
N LEU A 150 0.53 -12.82 -1.53
CA LEU A 150 -0.60 -12.56 -0.61
C LEU A 150 -0.48 -13.29 0.72
N ARG A 151 -0.96 -12.70 1.82
CA ARG A 151 -0.90 -13.33 3.14
C ARG A 151 -1.57 -14.70 3.17
N SER A 152 -2.65 -14.86 2.42
CA SER A 152 -3.39 -16.11 2.21
C SER A 152 -2.62 -17.22 1.51
N THR A 153 -1.47 -16.92 0.88
CA THR A 153 -0.56 -17.90 0.24
C THR A 153 0.65 -18.25 1.13
N CYS A 154 0.67 -17.74 2.35
CA CYS A 154 1.76 -17.90 3.30
C CYS A 154 1.29 -18.64 4.57
N LYS A 155 2.24 -19.13 5.35
CA LYS A 155 1.93 -19.65 6.69
C LYS A 155 1.35 -18.52 7.58
N PRO A 156 0.39 -18.83 8.47
CA PRO A 156 -0.20 -20.16 8.71
C PRO A 156 -1.43 -20.47 7.84
N LEU A 157 -1.88 -19.54 6.99
CA LEU A 157 -3.15 -19.67 6.26
C LEU A 157 -3.10 -20.73 5.17
N ASP A 158 -1.99 -20.83 4.44
CA ASP A 158 -1.77 -21.89 3.47
C ASP A 158 -0.95 -23.03 4.12
N PRO A 159 -1.54 -24.23 4.34
CA PRO A 159 -0.84 -25.37 4.93
C PRO A 159 0.29 -25.92 4.04
N THR A 160 0.26 -25.64 2.73
CA THR A 160 1.30 -26.05 1.78
C THR A 160 2.46 -25.06 1.71
N ALA A 161 2.26 -23.84 2.20
CA ALA A 161 3.28 -22.81 2.20
C ALA A 161 4.46 -23.18 3.11
N LYS A 162 5.68 -22.86 2.66
CA LYS A 162 6.90 -23.15 3.41
C LYS A 162 7.30 -22.04 4.38
N ARG A 163 6.95 -20.80 4.03
CA ARG A 163 7.39 -19.58 4.69
C ARG A 163 6.21 -18.74 5.18
N THR A 164 6.44 -17.98 6.23
CA THR A 164 5.55 -16.88 6.63
C THR A 164 5.66 -15.73 5.65
N ARG A 165 4.70 -14.80 5.70
CA ARG A 165 4.76 -13.61 4.84
C ARG A 165 5.95 -12.72 5.18
N ASN A 166 6.29 -12.54 6.45
CA ASN A 166 7.46 -11.76 6.87
C ASN A 166 8.76 -12.35 6.32
N GLU A 167 8.93 -13.68 6.35
CA GLU A 167 10.09 -14.35 5.73
C GLU A 167 10.14 -14.11 4.21
N GLN A 168 8.98 -14.07 3.53
CA GLN A 168 8.91 -13.74 2.10
C GLN A 168 9.34 -12.30 1.87
N VAL A 169 8.79 -11.33 2.62
CA VAL A 169 9.18 -9.92 2.58
C VAL A 169 10.69 -9.80 2.78
N GLU A 170 11.25 -10.39 3.84
CA GLU A 170 12.67 -10.35 4.15
C GLU A 170 13.57 -10.95 3.07
N SER A 171 13.11 -12.03 2.42
CA SER A 171 13.84 -12.68 1.33
C SER A 171 13.78 -11.88 0.03
N LEU A 172 12.72 -11.10 -0.15
CA LEU A 172 12.54 -10.23 -1.29
C LEU A 172 13.19 -8.88 -1.05
N MET A 173 13.26 -8.38 0.18
CA MET A 173 14.00 -7.17 0.56
C MET A 173 15.47 -7.39 0.22
N GLY A 174 15.93 -6.84 -0.90
CA GLY A 174 17.31 -7.01 -1.29
C GLY A 174 18.24 -6.03 -0.60
N GLU A 175 19.41 -5.80 -1.21
CA GLU A 175 20.53 -5.15 -0.55
C GLU A 175 20.18 -3.71 -0.11
N PRO A 176 20.84 -3.17 0.93
CA PRO A 176 20.53 -1.82 1.45
C PRO A 176 20.57 -0.70 0.41
N ASN A 177 21.35 -0.88 -0.67
CA ASN A 177 21.46 0.05 -1.80
C ASN A 177 20.35 -0.09 -2.85
N GLU A 178 19.53 -1.15 -2.78
CA GLU A 178 18.40 -1.31 -3.68
C GLU A 178 17.25 -0.40 -3.28
N THR A 179 16.62 0.15 -4.30
CA THR A 179 15.74 1.30 -4.18
C THR A 179 14.26 0.95 -4.15
N TRP A 180 13.93 -0.28 -4.51
CA TRP A 180 12.58 -0.80 -4.51
C TRP A 180 12.23 -1.41 -3.16
N VAL A 181 10.95 -1.36 -2.82
CA VAL A 181 10.41 -1.90 -1.58
C VAL A 181 9.37 -2.95 -1.96
N PRO A 182 9.51 -4.21 -1.50
CA PRO A 182 8.52 -5.23 -1.74
C PRO A 182 7.25 -4.92 -0.92
N VAL A 183 6.07 -4.98 -1.55
CA VAL A 183 4.81 -4.50 -0.95
C VAL A 183 3.63 -5.44 -1.19
N SER A 184 2.57 -5.31 -0.38
CA SER A 184 1.31 -6.03 -0.62
C SER A 184 0.64 -5.55 -1.91
N PRO A 185 0.19 -6.46 -2.80
CA PRO A 185 -0.63 -6.08 -3.94
C PRO A 185 -1.99 -5.50 -3.51
N LYS A 186 -2.56 -5.92 -2.36
CA LYS A 186 -3.82 -5.36 -1.83
C LYS A 186 -3.64 -3.91 -1.38
N SER A 187 -2.60 -3.65 -0.59
CA SER A 187 -2.31 -2.29 -0.11
C SER A 187 -2.00 -1.35 -1.27
N VAL A 188 -1.25 -1.82 -2.27
CA VAL A 188 -1.01 -1.06 -3.49
C VAL A 188 -2.27 -0.83 -4.29
N TYR A 189 -3.13 -1.84 -4.47
CA TYR A 189 -4.39 -1.67 -5.19
C TYR A 189 -5.28 -0.62 -4.51
N ARG A 190 -5.46 -0.71 -3.19
CA ARG A 190 -6.21 0.27 -2.40
C ARG A 190 -5.62 1.67 -2.55
N LEU A 191 -4.30 1.81 -2.43
CA LEU A 191 -3.66 3.11 -2.54
C LEU A 191 -3.75 3.67 -3.96
N ALA A 192 -3.56 2.83 -4.98
CA ALA A 192 -3.71 3.21 -6.37
C ALA A 192 -5.13 3.69 -6.66
N HIS A 193 -6.14 3.02 -6.10
CA HIS A 193 -7.53 3.43 -6.19
C HIS A 193 -7.80 4.78 -5.52
N LEU A 194 -7.24 5.00 -4.32
CA LEU A 194 -7.36 6.28 -3.61
C LEU A 194 -6.68 7.42 -4.39
N LEU A 195 -5.53 7.16 -5.00
CA LEU A 195 -4.73 8.15 -5.71
C LEU A 195 -5.10 8.29 -7.19
N ASP A 196 -6.14 7.61 -7.67
CA ASP A 196 -6.56 7.56 -9.08
C ASP A 196 -5.40 7.19 -10.03
N LEU A 197 -4.79 6.03 -9.79
CA LEU A 197 -3.66 5.49 -10.55
C LEU A 197 -4.07 4.19 -11.28
N PRO A 198 -4.85 4.28 -12.38
CA PRO A 198 -5.48 3.11 -13.00
C PRO A 198 -4.49 2.09 -13.58
N GLN A 199 -3.31 2.53 -14.04
CA GLN A 199 -2.28 1.60 -14.52
C GLN A 199 -1.71 0.76 -13.37
N LEU A 200 -1.58 1.34 -12.18
CA LEU A 200 -1.07 0.64 -11.01
C LEU A 200 -2.12 -0.30 -10.41
N GLU A 201 -3.40 0.11 -10.40
CA GLU A 201 -4.52 -0.78 -10.08
C GLU A 201 -4.49 -2.02 -11.00
N SER A 202 -4.34 -1.80 -12.30
CA SER A 202 -4.28 -2.87 -13.30
C SER A 202 -3.13 -3.84 -13.04
N LEU A 203 -1.94 -3.33 -12.68
CA LEU A 203 -0.78 -4.17 -12.33
C LEU A 203 -1.06 -5.05 -11.10
N ALA A 204 -1.72 -4.50 -10.07
CA ALA A 204 -2.08 -5.26 -8.89
C ALA A 204 -3.15 -6.34 -9.20
N LEU A 205 -4.15 -6.02 -10.04
CA LEU A 205 -5.16 -6.99 -10.50
C LEU A 205 -4.55 -8.13 -11.33
N ILE A 206 -3.62 -7.81 -12.23
CA ILE A 206 -2.87 -8.82 -12.99
C ILE A 206 -2.07 -9.70 -12.02
N TYR A 207 -1.42 -9.12 -11.02
CA TYR A 207 -0.66 -9.88 -10.05
C TYR A 207 -1.54 -10.87 -9.27
N ILE A 208 -2.67 -10.43 -8.69
CA ILE A 208 -3.56 -11.37 -7.98
C ILE A 208 -4.08 -12.45 -8.92
N LYS A 209 -4.52 -12.10 -10.14
CA LYS A 209 -5.03 -13.07 -11.12
C LYS A 209 -4.04 -14.22 -11.38
N HIS A 210 -2.74 -13.93 -11.44
CA HIS A 210 -1.70 -14.94 -11.68
C HIS A 210 -1.24 -15.69 -10.43
N ASN A 211 -1.52 -15.17 -9.23
CA ASN A 211 -1.03 -15.74 -7.97
C ASN A 211 -2.14 -16.35 -7.10
N LEU A 212 -3.39 -16.34 -7.57
CA LEU A 212 -4.47 -17.10 -6.93
C LEU A 212 -4.20 -18.61 -7.03
N THR A 213 -4.40 -19.29 -5.91
CA THR A 213 -4.34 -20.75 -5.77
C THR A 213 -5.68 -21.24 -5.23
N PRO A 214 -6.04 -22.53 -5.42
CA PRO A 214 -7.27 -23.06 -4.83
C PRO A 214 -7.33 -22.86 -3.31
N GLU A 215 -6.19 -23.01 -2.63
CA GLU A 215 -6.09 -22.87 -1.18
C GLU A 215 -6.23 -21.42 -0.71
N CYS A 216 -5.75 -20.42 -1.46
CA CYS A 216 -5.89 -19.03 -1.01
C CYS A 216 -7.20 -18.37 -1.46
N ALA A 217 -7.87 -18.92 -2.49
CA ALA A 217 -9.01 -18.26 -3.15
C ALA A 217 -10.18 -17.96 -2.21
N ALA A 218 -10.49 -18.83 -1.25
CA ALA A 218 -11.55 -18.59 -0.27
C ALA A 218 -11.25 -17.37 0.62
N HIS A 219 -10.00 -17.27 1.09
CA HIS A 219 -9.55 -16.15 1.90
C HIS A 219 -9.63 -14.84 1.13
N GLU A 220 -9.19 -14.82 -0.13
CA GLU A 220 -9.24 -13.60 -0.96
C GLU A 220 -10.67 -13.23 -1.38
N LEU A 221 -11.55 -14.21 -1.59
CA LEU A 221 -12.92 -13.95 -2.02
C LEU A 221 -13.72 -13.21 -0.93
N PHE A 222 -13.44 -13.53 0.33
CA PHE A 222 -14.14 -12.98 1.49
C PHE A 222 -13.28 -12.00 2.31
N ASP A 223 -12.15 -11.58 1.76
CA ASP A 223 -11.33 -10.50 2.32
C ASP A 223 -12.04 -9.14 2.18
N ASN A 224 -11.67 -8.18 3.04
CA ASN A 224 -12.24 -6.83 2.99
C ASN A 224 -11.99 -6.13 1.64
N ALA A 225 -10.87 -6.40 0.95
CA ALA A 225 -10.64 -5.89 -0.40
C ALA A 225 -11.73 -6.34 -1.38
N SER A 226 -12.14 -7.61 -1.30
CA SER A 226 -13.28 -8.10 -2.08
C SER A 226 -14.59 -7.46 -1.66
N VAL A 227 -14.80 -7.12 -0.38
CA VAL A 227 -16.00 -6.39 0.08
C VAL A 227 -16.06 -4.96 -0.48
N LEU A 228 -14.93 -4.26 -0.55
CA LEU A 228 -14.88 -2.85 -0.92
C LEU A 228 -14.73 -2.60 -2.41
N TYR A 229 -14.01 -3.46 -3.13
CA TYR A 229 -13.60 -3.19 -4.51
C TYR A 229 -14.17 -4.23 -5.48
N ASP A 230 -15.08 -3.79 -6.35
CA ASP A 230 -15.77 -4.67 -7.29
C ASP A 230 -14.84 -5.31 -8.33
N ALA A 231 -13.87 -4.56 -8.88
CA ALA A 231 -12.92 -5.09 -9.86
C ALA A 231 -12.00 -6.16 -9.24
N TRP A 232 -11.53 -5.94 -8.00
CA TRP A 232 -10.78 -6.93 -7.23
C TRP A 232 -11.61 -8.20 -7.01
N ARG A 233 -12.83 -8.04 -6.50
CA ARG A 233 -13.77 -9.14 -6.26
C ARG A 233 -14.04 -9.95 -7.53
N GLN A 234 -14.23 -9.27 -8.66
CA GLN A 234 -14.53 -9.94 -9.92
C GLN A 234 -13.40 -10.86 -10.36
N VAL A 235 -12.13 -10.43 -10.23
CA VAL A 235 -10.97 -11.29 -10.54
C VAL A 235 -10.96 -12.56 -9.69
N VAL A 236 -11.30 -12.46 -8.40
CA VAL A 236 -11.36 -13.63 -7.52
C VAL A 236 -12.57 -14.52 -7.84
N ILE A 237 -13.75 -13.94 -8.10
CA ILE A 237 -14.95 -14.69 -8.51
C ILE A 237 -14.67 -15.47 -9.79
N ASP A 238 -14.08 -14.84 -10.82
CA ASP A 238 -13.77 -15.49 -12.09
C ASP A 238 -12.85 -16.70 -11.90
N TYR A 239 -11.84 -16.56 -11.03
CA TYR A 239 -10.95 -17.66 -10.68
C TYR A 239 -11.68 -18.80 -9.96
N VAL A 240 -12.49 -18.48 -8.94
CA VAL A 240 -13.24 -19.47 -8.14
C VAL A 240 -14.25 -20.22 -8.99
N VAL A 241 -14.95 -19.53 -9.90
CA VAL A 241 -15.90 -20.14 -10.83
C VAL A 241 -15.15 -21.07 -11.80
N GLY A 242 -14.02 -20.61 -12.36
CA GLY A 242 -13.23 -21.40 -13.31
C GLY A 242 -12.57 -22.65 -12.71
N LYS A 243 -12.35 -22.68 -11.38
CA LYS A 243 -11.73 -23.81 -10.66
C LYS A 243 -12.58 -24.31 -9.50
N TRP A 244 -13.90 -24.26 -9.65
CA TRP A 244 -14.83 -24.56 -8.55
C TRP A 244 -14.58 -25.92 -7.90
N ASP A 245 -14.36 -26.96 -8.69
CA ASP A 245 -14.19 -28.33 -8.17
C ASP A 245 -12.94 -28.48 -7.31
N GLU A 246 -11.87 -27.74 -7.61
CA GLU A 246 -10.65 -27.70 -6.80
C GLU A 246 -10.87 -26.83 -5.54
N VAL A 247 -11.43 -25.63 -5.70
CA VAL A 247 -11.61 -24.67 -4.61
C VAL A 247 -12.58 -25.18 -3.55
N SER A 248 -13.69 -25.79 -3.95
CA SER A 248 -14.73 -26.25 -3.01
C SER A 248 -14.29 -27.40 -2.09
N GLN A 249 -13.18 -28.06 -2.41
CA GLN A 249 -12.60 -29.16 -1.63
C GLN A 249 -11.46 -28.71 -0.69
N THR A 250 -11.06 -27.44 -0.74
CA THR A 250 -9.93 -26.97 0.07
C THR A 250 -10.31 -26.77 1.54
N SER A 251 -9.29 -26.82 2.40
CA SER A 251 -9.48 -26.60 3.83
C SER A 251 -9.86 -25.14 4.10
N SER A 252 -9.29 -24.21 3.34
CA SER A 252 -9.62 -22.78 3.42
C SER A 252 -11.07 -22.48 3.05
N TRP A 253 -11.65 -23.18 2.06
CA TRP A 253 -13.05 -23.02 1.68
C TRP A 253 -13.97 -23.44 2.82
N THR A 254 -13.78 -24.65 3.34
CA THR A 254 -14.55 -25.18 4.46
C THR A 254 -14.45 -24.27 5.69
N GLY A 255 -13.21 -23.91 6.08
CA GLY A 255 -13.00 -23.04 7.24
C GLY A 255 -13.55 -21.63 7.06
N THR A 256 -13.58 -21.09 5.84
CA THR A 256 -14.19 -19.79 5.58
C THR A 256 -15.72 -19.86 5.61
N MET A 257 -16.31 -20.94 5.10
CA MET A 257 -17.77 -21.16 5.19
C MET A 257 -18.23 -21.30 6.64
N ASP A 258 -17.50 -22.07 7.47
CA ASP A 258 -17.80 -22.19 8.91
C ASP A 258 -17.76 -20.84 9.64
N ARG A 259 -16.88 -19.92 9.21
CA ARG A 259 -16.82 -18.54 9.75
C ARG A 259 -17.98 -17.68 9.26
N ILE A 260 -18.41 -17.85 8.02
CA ILE A 260 -19.58 -17.17 7.46
C ILE A 260 -20.86 -17.62 8.18
N GLU A 261 -21.03 -18.92 8.43
CA GLU A 261 -22.19 -19.44 9.17
C GLU A 261 -22.26 -18.90 10.60
N ARG A 262 -21.10 -18.61 11.20
CA ARG A 262 -20.98 -17.97 12.52
C ARG A 262 -21.08 -16.44 12.48
N ASP A 263 -21.37 -15.84 11.33
CA ASP A 263 -21.46 -14.39 11.11
C ASP A 263 -20.15 -13.62 11.45
N GLU A 264 -19.01 -14.30 11.31
CA GLU A 264 -17.68 -13.71 11.59
C GLU A 264 -17.10 -12.95 10.38
N VAL A 265 -17.74 -13.05 9.21
CA VAL A 265 -17.27 -12.47 7.95
C VAL A 265 -18.28 -11.45 7.44
N ARG A 266 -18.02 -10.17 7.75
CA ARG A 266 -18.89 -9.06 7.36
C ARG A 266 -18.96 -8.92 5.84
N GLY A 267 -20.16 -8.71 5.30
CA GLY A 267 -20.36 -8.50 3.86
C GLY A 267 -20.33 -9.77 3.00
N ALA A 268 -20.17 -10.96 3.59
CA ALA A 268 -20.10 -12.23 2.86
C ALA A 268 -21.36 -12.54 2.03
N GLY A 269 -22.56 -12.20 2.54
CA GLY A 269 -23.82 -12.52 1.87
C GLY A 269 -23.92 -11.94 0.45
N GLY A 270 -23.50 -10.68 0.26
CA GLY A 270 -23.49 -10.05 -1.06
C GLY A 270 -22.50 -10.72 -2.02
N ILE A 271 -21.37 -11.20 -1.51
CA ILE A 271 -20.34 -11.92 -2.28
C ILE A 271 -20.85 -13.30 -2.68
N LEU A 272 -21.48 -14.04 -1.76
CA LEU A 272 -22.08 -15.35 -2.03
C LEU A 272 -23.13 -15.27 -3.14
N ILE A 273 -24.02 -14.28 -3.09
CA ILE A 273 -25.04 -14.07 -4.15
C ILE A 273 -24.36 -13.83 -5.50
N LYS A 274 -23.34 -12.99 -5.58
CA LYS A 274 -22.59 -12.73 -6.82
C LYS A 274 -21.92 -14.02 -7.34
N LEU A 275 -21.31 -14.80 -6.45
CA LEU A 275 -20.69 -16.07 -6.80
C LEU A 275 -21.70 -17.07 -7.35
N PHE A 276 -22.86 -17.25 -6.69
CA PHE A 276 -23.88 -18.19 -7.15
C PHE A 276 -24.42 -17.82 -8.54
N LYS A 277 -24.68 -16.52 -8.77
CA LYS A 277 -25.10 -16.03 -10.09
C LYS A 277 -24.05 -16.32 -11.17
N ALA A 278 -22.78 -16.01 -10.90
CA ALA A 278 -21.69 -16.27 -11.83
C ALA A 278 -21.55 -17.78 -12.15
N ARG A 279 -21.73 -18.66 -11.16
CA ARG A 279 -21.72 -20.11 -11.37
C ARG A 279 -22.89 -20.61 -12.23
N GLU A 280 -24.10 -20.09 -12.01
CA GLU A 280 -25.25 -20.43 -12.86
C GLU A 280 -25.04 -20.00 -14.32
N GLU A 281 -24.49 -18.80 -14.54
CA GLU A 281 -24.18 -18.28 -15.87
C GLU A 281 -23.10 -19.12 -16.56
N ALA A 282 -22.04 -19.50 -15.84
CA ALA A 282 -21.01 -20.40 -16.36
C ALA A 282 -21.59 -21.78 -16.73
N ALA A 283 -22.46 -22.35 -15.89
CA ALA A 283 -23.12 -23.62 -16.18
C ALA A 283 -24.02 -23.56 -17.42
N LYS A 284 -24.77 -22.46 -17.60
CA LYS A 284 -25.59 -22.23 -18.81
C LYS A 284 -24.72 -22.13 -20.07
N THR A 285 -23.59 -21.43 -19.99
CA THR A 285 -22.66 -21.26 -21.12
C THR A 285 -22.08 -22.60 -21.59
N VAL A 286 -21.69 -23.47 -20.65
CA VAL A 286 -21.21 -24.82 -20.95
C VAL A 286 -22.30 -25.65 -21.62
N LEU A 287 -23.55 -25.59 -21.14
CA LEU A 287 -24.67 -26.33 -21.71
C LEU A 287 -25.00 -25.89 -23.15
N THR A 288 -24.81 -24.61 -23.48
CA THR A 288 -25.03 -24.08 -24.84
C THR A 288 -23.87 -24.32 -25.81
N ALA A 289 -22.69 -24.70 -25.31
CA ALA A 289 -21.51 -24.95 -26.12
C ALA A 289 -21.35 -26.43 -26.54
N VAL A 290 -22.23 -27.32 -26.04
CA VAL A 290 -22.31 -28.76 -26.35
C VAL A 290 -23.47 -29.01 -27.32
#